data_AF-A0A0E2HDB6-F1
#
_entry.id   AF-A0A0E2HDB6-F1
#
_cell.length_a   1.000
_cell.length_b   1.000
_cell.length_c   1.000
_cell.angle_alpha   90.00
_cell.angle_beta   90.00
_cell.angle_gamma   90.00
#
_symmetry.space_group_name_H-M   'P 1'
#
loop_
_entity.id
_entity.type
_entity.pdbx_description
1 polymer ?
#
loop_
_entity_poly.entity_id
_entity_poly.type
_entity_poly.pdbx_seq_one_letter_code
_entity_poly.pdbx_strand_id
1 'polypeptide(L)'
;MQLQLNYIDWDSPNIQSRQCYEVCRRYGKDVIVMEPVKGGTLAHVPREARDLMEAHAPGMTPASWAVRFAASREGVIMVLSGMSDYSQLLDNTAYMQDFVPLTEEEEGIVGRAAEIIQSATAISCTSCQYCVEGCPKQIPIPKYFSLYNQYSLFGEKSNSRGYYQNYAGRYGKAGDCIGCRRCEAICPQHLPVVQHMKEIAEVFEPAK
;
A
#
# COMPACT_ATOMS: atom_id res chain seq x y z
N MET A 1 21.56 3.87 0.15
CA MET A 1 20.37 4.72 0.37
C MET A 1 19.17 3.82 0.55
N GLN A 2 18.32 4.07 1.54
CA GLN A 2 17.07 3.32 1.71
C GLN A 2 15.92 4.09 1.03
N LEU A 3 15.17 3.45 0.13
CA LEU A 3 14.10 4.07 -0.68
C LEU A 3 12.80 3.28 -0.57
N GLN A 4 11.66 3.97 -0.49
CA GLN A 4 10.37 3.36 -0.82
C GLN A 4 10.34 3.10 -2.33
N LEU A 5 10.16 1.83 -2.72
CA LEU A 5 10.16 1.43 -4.12
C LEU A 5 9.26 0.21 -4.33
N ASN A 6 8.22 0.40 -5.13
CA ASN A 6 7.31 -0.64 -5.60
C ASN A 6 6.67 -0.18 -6.92
N TYR A 7 5.97 -1.09 -7.62
CA TYR A 7 5.47 -0.79 -8.97
C TYR A 7 4.29 0.18 -9.01
N ILE A 8 3.51 0.32 -7.94
CA ILE A 8 2.39 1.27 -7.88
C ILE A 8 2.85 2.70 -7.58
N ASP A 9 3.93 2.85 -6.83
CA ASP A 9 4.53 4.14 -6.49
C ASP A 9 5.65 4.56 -7.45
N TRP A 10 5.86 3.81 -8.54
CA TRP A 10 6.98 4.01 -9.46
C TRP A 10 6.98 5.43 -10.05
N ASP A 11 5.86 5.82 -10.64
CA ASP A 11 5.62 7.15 -11.21
C ASP A 11 4.62 7.98 -10.38
N SER A 12 4.41 7.61 -9.10
CA SER A 12 3.54 8.36 -8.19
C SER A 12 4.06 9.79 -8.02
N PRO A 13 3.22 10.83 -8.13
CA PRO A 13 3.64 12.22 -7.96
C PRO A 13 4.08 12.54 -6.53
N ASN A 14 3.64 11.76 -5.53
CA ASN A 14 3.96 11.97 -4.13
C ASN A 14 5.25 11.25 -3.70
N ILE A 15 5.43 10.00 -4.14
CA ILE A 15 6.57 9.16 -3.72
C ILE A 15 7.73 9.25 -4.71
N GLN A 16 7.43 9.33 -6.00
CA GLN A 16 8.40 9.49 -7.09
C GLN A 16 9.52 8.43 -7.02
N SER A 17 9.16 7.16 -6.80
CA SER A 17 10.13 6.08 -6.53
C SER A 17 11.19 5.98 -7.63
N ARG A 18 10.76 6.11 -8.90
CA ARG A 18 11.63 6.12 -10.07
C ARG A 18 12.66 7.24 -10.00
N GLN A 19 12.22 8.48 -9.75
CA GLN A 19 13.09 9.65 -9.74
C GLN A 19 14.12 9.55 -8.59
N CYS A 20 13.69 9.11 -7.40
CA CYS A 20 14.58 8.85 -6.28
C CYS A 20 15.62 7.76 -6.60
N TYR A 21 15.19 6.67 -7.25
CA TYR A 21 16.06 5.58 -7.68
C TYR A 21 17.08 6.03 -8.73
N GLU A 22 16.65 6.79 -9.74
CA GLU A 22 17.50 7.32 -10.82
C GLU A 22 18.56 8.28 -10.28
N VAL A 23 18.24 9.10 -9.27
CA VAL A 23 19.24 9.92 -8.56
C VAL A 23 20.27 9.02 -7.90
N CYS A 24 19.86 7.95 -7.21
CA CYS A 24 20.82 7.02 -6.61
C CYS A 24 21.71 6.34 -7.66
N ARG A 25 21.17 5.99 -8.84
CA ARG A 25 21.97 5.44 -9.96
C ARG A 25 23.01 6.44 -10.43
N ARG A 26 22.61 7.69 -10.68
CA ARG A 26 23.49 8.76 -11.17
C ARG A 26 24.71 8.99 -10.29
N TYR A 27 24.58 8.79 -8.98
CA TYR A 27 25.67 8.97 -8.01
C TYR A 27 26.32 7.66 -7.54
N GLY A 28 26.04 6.54 -8.22
CA GLY A 28 26.63 5.23 -7.92
C GLY A 28 26.39 4.79 -6.47
N LYS A 29 25.21 5.07 -5.91
CA LYS A 29 24.86 4.71 -4.52
C LYS A 29 24.12 3.39 -4.50
N ASP A 30 24.43 2.45 -3.62
CA ASP A 30 23.58 1.26 -3.47
C ASP A 30 22.18 1.62 -2.96
N VAL A 31 21.16 0.85 -3.37
CA VAL A 31 19.78 1.00 -2.91
C VAL A 31 19.36 -0.19 -2.06
N ILE A 32 18.78 0.13 -0.90
CA ILE A 32 18.04 -0.78 -0.04
C ILE A 32 16.58 -0.42 -0.21
N VAL A 33 15.75 -1.34 -0.66
CA VAL A 33 14.32 -1.09 -0.88
C VAL A 33 13.55 -1.33 0.41
N MET A 34 12.68 -0.39 0.76
CA MET A 34 11.62 -0.56 1.75
C MET A 34 10.24 -0.47 1.08
N GLU A 35 9.23 -1.01 1.77
CA GLU A 35 7.85 -1.12 1.28
C GLU A 35 7.69 -1.73 -0.13
N PRO A 36 8.36 -2.85 -0.46
CA PRO A 36 8.21 -3.51 -1.76
C PRO A 36 6.77 -3.98 -1.99
N VAL A 37 6.04 -4.31 -0.92
CA VAL A 37 4.64 -4.80 -0.95
C VAL A 37 3.59 -3.75 -0.53
N LYS A 38 3.99 -2.49 -0.37
CA LYS A 38 3.13 -1.34 0.03
C LYS A 38 2.17 -1.67 1.19
N GLY A 39 2.71 -2.05 2.35
CA GLY A 39 1.89 -2.36 3.54
C GLY A 39 0.95 -3.56 3.39
N GLY A 40 1.22 -4.46 2.43
CA GLY A 40 0.41 -5.64 2.14
C GLY A 40 -0.58 -5.45 0.99
N THR A 41 -0.78 -4.22 0.50
CA THR A 41 -1.67 -3.96 -0.65
C THR A 41 -1.27 -4.77 -1.88
N LEU A 42 0.03 -4.93 -2.15
CA LEU A 42 0.51 -5.68 -3.31
C LEU A 42 0.56 -7.20 -3.08
N ALA A 43 0.28 -7.66 -1.85
CA ALA A 43 0.01 -9.07 -1.57
C ALA A 43 -1.48 -9.41 -1.72
N HIS A 44 -2.36 -8.40 -1.64
CA HIS A 44 -3.83 -8.53 -1.70
C HIS A 44 -4.41 -7.66 -2.81
N VAL A 45 -4.02 -7.96 -4.05
CA VAL A 45 -4.46 -7.21 -5.23
C VAL A 45 -5.89 -7.58 -5.66
N PRO A 46 -6.59 -6.71 -6.41
CA PRO A 46 -7.88 -7.05 -7.02
C PRO A 46 -7.81 -8.32 -7.86
N ARG A 47 -8.93 -9.05 -7.96
CA ARG A 47 -9.01 -10.31 -8.69
C ARG A 47 -8.47 -10.20 -10.12
N GLU A 48 -8.81 -9.13 -10.82
CA GLU A 48 -8.34 -8.90 -12.19
C GLU A 48 -6.81 -8.83 -12.30
N ALA A 49 -6.14 -8.10 -11.40
CA ALA A 49 -4.68 -8.03 -11.36
C ALA A 49 -4.05 -9.37 -10.98
N ARG A 50 -4.66 -10.11 -10.05
CA ARG A 50 -4.19 -11.45 -9.67
C ARG A 50 -4.33 -12.44 -10.83
N ASP A 51 -5.50 -12.48 -11.46
CA ASP A 51 -5.77 -13.41 -12.56
C ASP A 51 -4.86 -13.09 -13.77
N LEU A 52 -4.50 -11.81 -13.99
CA LEU A 52 -3.48 -11.38 -14.97
C LEU A 52 -2.08 -11.94 -14.66
N MET A 53 -1.63 -11.85 -13.41
CA MET A 53 -0.34 -12.38 -12.97
C MET A 53 -0.29 -13.92 -13.05
N GLU A 54 -1.35 -14.58 -12.58
CA GLU A 54 -1.48 -16.04 -12.57
C GLU A 54 -1.47 -16.63 -13.99
N ALA A 55 -2.07 -15.92 -14.96
CA ALA A 55 -2.08 -16.36 -16.35
C ALA A 55 -0.67 -16.44 -16.98
N HIS A 56 0.27 -15.62 -16.51
CA HIS A 56 1.65 -15.61 -17.02
C HIS A 56 2.58 -16.49 -16.18
N ALA A 57 2.49 -16.42 -14.84
CA ALA A 57 3.31 -17.23 -13.93
C ALA A 57 2.44 -17.97 -12.90
N PRO A 58 1.85 -19.12 -13.29
CA PRO A 58 1.00 -19.90 -12.40
C PRO A 58 1.68 -20.28 -11.09
N GLY A 59 0.98 -20.09 -9.97
CA GLY A 59 1.49 -20.39 -8.63
C GLY A 59 2.41 -19.33 -8.02
N MET A 60 2.77 -18.27 -8.75
CA MET A 60 3.53 -17.15 -8.20
C MET A 60 2.61 -16.17 -7.46
N THR A 61 2.91 -15.89 -6.19
CA THR A 61 2.08 -15.01 -5.38
C THR A 61 2.19 -13.54 -5.82
N PRO A 62 1.16 -12.70 -5.65
CA PRO A 62 1.28 -11.26 -5.93
C PRO A 62 2.43 -10.57 -5.17
N ALA A 63 2.75 -11.05 -3.96
CA ALA A 63 3.90 -10.56 -3.19
C ALA A 63 5.23 -10.82 -3.92
N SER A 64 5.38 -12.00 -4.55
CA SER A 64 6.57 -12.33 -5.35
C SER A 64 6.80 -11.34 -6.48
N TRP A 65 5.75 -10.92 -7.20
CA TRP A 65 5.83 -9.92 -8.26
C TRP A 65 6.30 -8.57 -7.73
N ALA A 66 5.78 -8.15 -6.58
CA ALA A 66 6.14 -6.88 -5.96
C ALA A 66 7.60 -6.86 -5.48
N VAL A 67 8.06 -7.93 -4.84
CA VAL A 67 9.44 -8.05 -4.36
C VAL A 67 10.41 -8.24 -5.52
N ARG A 68 10.09 -9.07 -6.52
CA ARG A 68 10.91 -9.25 -7.74
C ARG A 68 11.02 -7.94 -8.52
N PHE A 69 9.94 -7.17 -8.67
CA PHE A 69 10.00 -5.83 -9.27
C PHE A 69 11.07 -4.96 -8.59
N ALA A 70 11.04 -4.90 -7.26
CA ALA A 70 12.02 -4.13 -6.50
C ALA A 70 13.45 -4.67 -6.65
N ALA A 71 13.63 -5.98 -6.57
CA ALA A 71 14.93 -6.65 -6.65
C ALA A 71 15.55 -6.61 -8.06
N SER A 72 14.73 -6.46 -9.11
CA SER A 72 15.19 -6.47 -10.52
C SER A 72 15.86 -5.17 -10.95
N ARG A 73 16.00 -4.20 -10.06
CA ARG A 73 16.57 -2.89 -10.37
C ARG A 73 18.08 -2.90 -10.15
N GLU A 74 18.80 -2.35 -11.12
CA GLU A 74 20.26 -2.25 -11.07
C GLU A 74 20.74 -1.58 -9.77
N GLY A 75 21.68 -2.23 -9.09
CA GLY A 75 22.29 -1.80 -7.82
C GLY A 75 21.29 -1.59 -6.67
N VAL A 76 20.13 -2.25 -6.73
CA VAL A 76 19.44 -2.68 -5.52
C VAL A 76 20.22 -3.85 -4.92
N ILE A 77 20.67 -3.68 -3.69
CA ILE A 77 21.48 -4.68 -2.98
C ILE A 77 20.66 -5.45 -1.93
N MET A 78 19.48 -4.95 -1.58
CA MET A 78 18.64 -5.52 -0.53
C MET A 78 17.20 -5.05 -0.69
N VAL A 79 16.24 -5.93 -0.44
CA VAL A 79 14.81 -5.62 -0.38
C VAL A 79 14.26 -6.04 0.99
N LEU A 80 13.69 -5.09 1.72
CA LEU A 80 13.14 -5.30 3.06
C LEU A 80 11.65 -5.67 2.94
N SER A 81 11.34 -6.96 3.05
CA SER A 81 9.96 -7.46 3.05
C SER A 81 9.50 -7.77 4.48
N GLY A 82 8.46 -7.06 4.94
CA GLY A 82 7.83 -7.31 6.24
C GLY A 82 6.83 -8.47 6.16
N MET A 83 6.83 -9.35 7.16
CA MET A 83 6.03 -10.58 7.18
C MET A 83 5.35 -10.74 8.54
N SER A 84 4.09 -11.16 8.56
CA SER A 84 3.30 -11.33 9.78
C SER A 84 3.19 -12.78 10.24
N ASP A 85 3.51 -13.73 9.37
CA ASP A 85 3.42 -15.15 9.66
C ASP A 85 4.49 -15.96 8.92
N TYR A 86 4.65 -17.21 9.33
CA TYR A 86 5.68 -18.11 8.81
C TYR A 86 5.45 -18.51 7.34
N SER A 87 4.21 -18.55 6.87
CA SER A 87 3.90 -18.90 5.48
C SER A 87 4.39 -17.83 4.51
N GLN A 88 4.25 -16.55 4.88
CA GLN A 88 4.81 -15.42 4.13
C GLN A 88 6.34 -15.47 4.10
N LEU A 89 6.98 -15.94 5.18
CA LEU A 89 8.42 -16.13 5.22
C LEU A 89 8.90 -17.21 4.25
N LEU A 90 8.22 -18.35 4.23
CA LEU A 90 8.54 -19.43 3.28
C LEU A 90 8.30 -18.99 1.83
N ASP A 91 7.19 -18.32 1.54
CA ASP A 91 6.91 -17.77 0.20
C ASP A 91 8.01 -16.78 -0.22
N ASN A 92 8.29 -15.79 0.64
CA ASN A 92 9.25 -14.73 0.33
C ASN A 92 10.67 -15.23 0.12
N THR A 93 11.08 -16.23 0.90
CA THR A 93 12.42 -16.81 0.77
C THR A 93 12.52 -17.74 -0.43
N ALA A 94 11.46 -18.47 -0.79
CA ALA A 94 11.47 -19.41 -1.91
C ALA A 94 11.79 -18.71 -3.24
N TYR A 95 11.12 -17.61 -3.58
CA TYR A 95 11.38 -16.91 -4.85
C TYR A 95 12.63 -16.01 -4.83
N MET A 96 13.19 -15.72 -3.66
CA MET A 96 14.44 -14.95 -3.54
C MET A 96 15.69 -15.84 -3.46
N GLN A 97 15.54 -17.10 -3.04
CA GLN A 97 16.64 -18.06 -3.00
C GLN A 97 17.17 -18.34 -4.42
N ASP A 98 16.26 -18.56 -5.37
CA ASP A 98 16.56 -18.73 -6.79
C ASP A 98 16.06 -17.51 -7.59
N PHE A 99 16.55 -16.33 -7.22
CA PHE A 99 16.07 -15.06 -7.77
C PHE A 99 16.19 -14.99 -9.29
N VAL A 100 15.05 -14.76 -9.94
CA VAL A 100 14.96 -14.44 -11.37
C VAL A 100 14.43 -13.01 -11.51
N PRO A 101 15.19 -12.08 -12.12
CA PRO A 101 14.70 -10.73 -12.42
C PRO A 101 13.41 -10.77 -13.26
N LEU A 102 12.61 -9.70 -13.19
CA LEU A 102 11.49 -9.54 -14.09
C LEU A 102 11.98 -9.40 -15.53
N THR A 103 11.30 -10.07 -16.44
CA THR A 103 11.44 -9.89 -17.88
C THR A 103 10.69 -8.64 -18.36
N GLU A 104 10.97 -8.16 -19.58
CA GLU A 104 10.25 -7.04 -20.17
C GLU A 104 8.73 -7.29 -20.27
N GLU A 105 8.32 -8.53 -20.53
CA GLU A 105 6.89 -8.91 -20.52
C GLU A 105 6.29 -8.79 -19.11
N GLU A 106 7.01 -9.28 -18.10
CA GLU A 106 6.60 -9.18 -16.70
C GLU A 106 6.55 -7.72 -16.23
N GLU A 107 7.44 -6.85 -16.70
CA GLU A 107 7.38 -5.39 -16.49
C GLU A 107 6.09 -4.78 -17.06
N GLY A 108 5.65 -5.23 -18.24
CA GLY A 108 4.37 -4.83 -18.82
C GLY A 108 3.16 -5.34 -18.02
N ILE A 109 3.26 -6.52 -17.39
CA ILE A 109 2.22 -7.08 -16.52
C ILE A 109 2.09 -6.28 -15.22
N VAL A 110 3.20 -5.99 -14.54
CA VAL A 110 3.18 -5.19 -13.31
C VAL A 110 2.68 -3.76 -13.56
N GLY A 111 2.99 -3.18 -14.73
CA GLY A 111 2.43 -1.88 -15.13
C GLY A 111 0.90 -1.91 -15.22
N ARG A 112 0.32 -2.88 -15.94
CA ARG A 112 -1.14 -3.06 -16.03
C ARG A 112 -1.77 -3.39 -14.68
N ALA A 113 -1.12 -4.22 -13.87
CA ALA A 113 -1.58 -4.50 -12.52
C ALA A 113 -1.61 -3.22 -11.66
N ALA A 114 -0.61 -2.34 -11.80
CA ALA A 114 -0.59 -1.05 -11.12
C ALA A 114 -1.82 -0.20 -11.48
N GLU A 115 -2.18 -0.12 -12.76
CA GLU A 115 -3.37 0.61 -13.23
C GLU A 115 -4.67 0.04 -12.63
N ILE A 116 -4.82 -1.29 -12.64
CA ILE A 116 -5.97 -1.98 -12.04
C ILE A 116 -6.05 -1.67 -10.53
N ILE A 117 -4.93 -1.76 -9.81
CA ILE A 117 -4.91 -1.52 -8.37
C ILE A 117 -5.20 -0.04 -8.05
N GLN A 118 -4.64 0.89 -8.82
CA GLN A 118 -4.87 2.33 -8.63
C GLN A 118 -6.34 2.69 -8.86
N SER A 119 -6.96 2.16 -9.92
CA SER A 119 -8.39 2.40 -10.19
C SER A 119 -9.32 1.80 -9.12
N ALA A 120 -8.86 0.76 -8.43
CA ALA A 120 -9.58 0.09 -7.34
C ALA A 120 -9.33 0.70 -5.94
N THR A 121 -8.39 1.64 -5.79
CA THR A 121 -7.96 2.14 -4.47
C THR A 121 -8.28 3.62 -4.30
N ALA A 122 -9.25 3.94 -3.45
CA ALA A 122 -9.64 5.34 -3.19
C ALA A 122 -8.58 6.10 -2.37
N ILE A 123 -8.01 5.46 -1.34
CA ILE A 123 -6.99 6.04 -0.45
C ILE A 123 -5.77 5.12 -0.39
N SER A 124 -4.62 5.61 -0.87
CA SER A 124 -3.36 4.84 -0.98
C SER A 124 -2.58 4.73 0.35
N CYS A 125 -3.25 4.30 1.41
CA CYS A 125 -2.64 4.11 2.73
C CYS A 125 -1.87 2.79 2.87
N THR A 126 -0.69 2.83 3.49
CA THR A 126 0.15 1.64 3.76
C THR A 126 -0.09 1.01 5.13
N SER A 127 -1.04 1.54 5.90
CA SER A 127 -1.38 1.04 7.24
C SER A 127 -0.24 1.02 8.28
N CYS A 128 0.77 1.87 8.12
CA CYS A 128 1.96 1.94 8.98
C CYS A 128 1.71 2.39 10.45
N GLN A 129 0.50 2.81 10.79
CA GLN A 129 0.08 3.26 12.13
C GLN A 129 0.74 4.54 12.69
N TYR A 130 1.68 5.18 11.98
CA TYR A 130 2.38 6.38 12.48
C TYR A 130 1.45 7.55 12.84
N CYS A 131 0.28 7.63 12.20
CA CYS A 131 -0.71 8.67 12.45
C CYS A 131 -1.60 8.43 13.68
N VAL A 132 -1.53 7.27 14.33
CA VAL A 132 -2.47 6.89 15.40
C VAL A 132 -2.06 7.46 16.76
N GLU A 133 -0.82 7.22 17.20
CA GLU A 133 -0.36 7.61 18.54
C GLU A 133 -0.41 9.14 18.76
N GLY A 134 -0.09 9.92 17.72
CA GLY A 134 -0.10 11.39 17.79
C GLY A 134 -1.47 12.05 17.69
N CYS A 135 -2.54 11.28 17.45
CA CYS A 135 -3.89 11.82 17.28
C CYS A 135 -4.55 12.14 18.63
N PRO A 136 -4.89 13.42 18.92
CA PRO A 136 -5.49 13.80 20.21
C PRO A 136 -6.90 13.22 20.43
N LYS A 137 -7.51 12.71 19.36
CA LYS A 137 -8.83 12.07 19.37
C LYS A 137 -8.75 10.54 19.33
N GLN A 138 -7.53 9.98 19.33
CA GLN A 138 -7.29 8.53 19.29
C GLN A 138 -8.03 7.85 18.11
N ILE A 139 -8.08 8.54 16.96
CA ILE A 139 -8.76 8.04 15.76
C ILE A 139 -7.88 6.95 15.12
N PRO A 140 -8.41 5.75 14.85
CA PRO A 140 -7.66 4.66 14.22
C PRO A 140 -7.62 4.86 12.71
N ILE A 141 -6.98 5.95 12.26
CA ILE A 141 -6.99 6.46 10.87
C ILE A 141 -6.79 5.34 9.82
N PRO A 142 -5.78 4.45 9.92
CA PRO A 142 -5.58 3.40 8.92
C PRO A 142 -6.75 2.41 8.82
N LYS A 143 -7.43 2.12 9.93
CA LYS A 143 -8.59 1.23 9.93
C LYS A 143 -9.74 1.87 9.16
N TYR A 144 -9.97 3.16 9.36
CA TYR A 144 -11.01 3.88 8.62
C TYR A 144 -10.70 4.02 7.12
N PHE A 145 -9.44 4.24 6.75
CA PHE A 145 -9.03 4.22 5.35
C PHE A 145 -9.27 2.85 4.69
N SER A 146 -8.93 1.76 5.39
CA SER A 146 -9.20 0.41 4.90
C SER A 146 -10.70 0.15 4.70
N LEU A 147 -11.54 0.57 5.65
CA LEU A 147 -13.00 0.42 5.53
C LEU A 147 -13.58 1.28 4.41
N TYR A 148 -13.06 2.49 4.23
CA TYR A 148 -13.47 3.37 3.14
C TYR A 148 -13.14 2.78 1.78
N ASN A 149 -11.92 2.27 1.57
CA ASN A 149 -11.55 1.61 0.32
C ASN A 149 -12.44 0.40 0.02
N GLN A 150 -12.75 -0.42 1.04
CA GLN A 150 -13.66 -1.55 0.87
C GLN A 150 -15.09 -1.08 0.52
N TYR A 151 -15.56 -0.01 1.14
CA TYR A 151 -16.85 0.59 0.81
C TYR A 151 -16.87 1.20 -0.59
N SER A 152 -15.81 1.88 -1.04
CA SER A 152 -15.72 2.44 -2.39
C SER A 152 -15.82 1.37 -3.48
N LEU A 153 -15.35 0.15 -3.21
CA LEU A 153 -15.41 -0.97 -4.14
C LEU A 153 -16.76 -1.68 -4.16
N PHE A 154 -17.34 -1.94 -2.99
CA PHE A 154 -18.51 -2.83 -2.86
C PHE A 154 -19.78 -2.12 -2.40
N GLY A 155 -19.70 -0.82 -2.07
CA GLY A 155 -20.77 -0.05 -1.47
C GLY A 155 -21.34 -0.71 -0.22
N GLU A 156 -22.66 -0.66 -0.10
CA GLU A 156 -23.43 -1.24 1.01
C GLU A 156 -23.40 -2.78 1.06
N LYS A 157 -22.86 -3.46 0.03
CA LYS A 157 -22.62 -4.92 0.10
C LYS A 157 -21.41 -5.26 0.97
N SER A 158 -20.57 -4.28 1.32
CA SER A 158 -19.48 -4.48 2.27
C SER A 158 -19.98 -4.46 3.72
N ASN A 159 -19.26 -5.15 4.61
CA ASN A 159 -19.50 -5.09 6.05
C ASN A 159 -18.91 -3.82 6.70
N SER A 160 -18.49 -2.84 5.90
CA SER A 160 -17.66 -1.71 6.33
C SER A 160 -18.35 -0.83 7.37
N ARG A 161 -19.66 -0.58 7.23
CA ARG A 161 -20.45 0.18 8.22
C ARG A 161 -20.47 -0.49 9.60
N GLY A 162 -20.67 -1.82 9.62
CA GLY A 162 -20.67 -2.59 10.86
C GLY A 162 -19.32 -2.53 11.56
N TYR A 163 -18.22 -2.72 10.82
CA TYR A 163 -16.87 -2.58 11.39
C TYR A 163 -16.57 -1.15 11.84
N TYR A 164 -17.01 -0.14 11.09
CA TYR A 164 -16.87 1.26 11.47
C TYR A 164 -17.52 1.54 12.82
N GLN A 165 -18.77 1.12 13.01
CA GLN A 165 -19.50 1.27 14.27
C GLN A 165 -18.80 0.57 15.44
N ASN A 166 -18.27 -0.64 15.21
CA ASN A 166 -17.50 -1.36 16.23
C ASN A 166 -16.23 -0.60 16.66
N TYR A 167 -15.48 -0.04 15.71
CA TYR A 167 -14.30 0.78 16.04
C TYR A 167 -14.71 2.10 16.72
N ALA A 168 -15.76 2.77 16.23
CA ALA A 168 -16.29 4.00 16.81
C ALA A 168 -16.81 3.84 18.24
N GLY A 169 -17.15 2.61 18.67
CA GLY A 169 -17.49 2.31 20.06
C GLY A 169 -16.28 2.21 21.00
N ARG A 170 -15.05 2.14 20.47
CA ARG A 170 -13.80 1.97 21.24
C ARG A 170 -12.80 3.09 21.04
N TYR A 171 -12.87 3.79 19.92
CA TYR A 171 -11.92 4.80 19.47
C TYR A 171 -12.66 6.04 18.96
N GLY A 172 -11.93 7.14 18.74
CA GLY A 172 -12.49 8.35 18.13
C GLY A 172 -12.99 8.09 16.72
N LYS A 173 -14.12 8.70 16.37
CA LYS A 173 -14.75 8.62 15.06
C LYS A 173 -14.05 9.50 14.04
N ALA A 174 -14.30 9.27 12.75
CA ALA A 174 -13.81 10.14 11.69
C ALA A 174 -14.34 11.58 11.87
N GLY A 175 -15.62 11.73 12.26
CA GLY A 175 -16.22 13.03 12.57
C GLY A 175 -15.60 13.75 13.77
N ASP A 176 -14.89 13.05 14.66
CA ASP A 176 -14.19 13.67 15.80
C ASP A 176 -12.91 14.42 15.37
N CYS A 177 -12.49 14.28 14.12
CA CYS A 177 -11.29 14.92 13.59
C CYS A 177 -11.35 16.45 13.71
N ILE A 178 -10.47 17.02 14.53
CA ILE A 178 -10.37 18.47 14.76
C ILE A 178 -9.48 19.19 13.73
N GLY A 179 -9.03 18.50 12.69
CA GLY A 179 -8.20 19.11 11.63
C GLY A 179 -6.80 19.57 12.07
N CYS A 180 -6.20 18.97 13.11
CA CYS A 180 -4.89 19.39 13.62
C CYS A 180 -3.69 19.07 12.71
N ARG A 181 -3.88 18.23 11.68
CA ARG A 181 -2.88 17.83 10.66
C ARG A 181 -1.58 17.17 11.16
N ARG A 182 -1.48 16.78 12.43
CA ARG A 182 -0.33 16.00 12.95
C ARG A 182 -0.09 14.71 12.18
N CYS A 183 -1.19 14.04 11.80
CA CYS A 183 -1.15 12.82 10.99
C CYS A 183 -0.57 13.04 9.58
N GLU A 184 -0.84 14.18 8.95
CA GLU A 184 -0.34 14.52 7.61
C GLU A 184 1.16 14.80 7.65
N ALA A 185 1.64 15.48 8.69
CA ALA A 185 3.06 15.81 8.86
C ALA A 185 3.98 14.57 9.01
N ILE A 186 3.45 13.46 9.53
CA ILE A 186 4.20 12.21 9.72
C ILE A 186 3.87 11.15 8.65
N CYS A 187 2.91 11.41 7.77
CA CYS A 187 2.48 10.42 6.79
C CYS A 187 3.56 10.25 5.70
N PRO A 188 4.19 9.06 5.57
CA PRO A 188 5.19 8.83 4.53
C PRO A 188 4.57 8.85 3.13
N GLN A 189 3.25 8.65 3.03
CA GLN A 189 2.51 8.68 1.78
C GLN A 189 1.98 10.08 1.42
N HIS A 190 2.26 11.10 2.24
CA HIS A 190 1.80 12.48 2.06
C HIS A 190 0.28 12.60 1.84
N LEU A 191 -0.50 11.75 2.51
CA LEU A 191 -1.96 11.72 2.34
C LEU A 191 -2.63 12.95 2.99
N PRO A 192 -3.67 13.54 2.36
CA PRO A 192 -4.48 14.60 2.94
C PRO A 192 -5.48 14.01 3.96
N VAL A 193 -4.95 13.51 5.08
CA VAL A 193 -5.71 12.74 6.07
C VAL A 193 -6.94 13.48 6.58
N VAL A 194 -6.85 14.79 6.83
CA VAL A 194 -7.98 15.57 7.34
C VAL A 194 -9.13 15.62 6.32
N GLN A 195 -8.80 15.71 5.03
CA GLN A 195 -9.81 15.70 3.97
C GLN A 195 -10.50 14.34 3.91
N HIS A 196 -9.74 13.25 3.90
CA HIS A 196 -10.30 11.90 3.91
C HIS A 196 -11.14 11.60 5.16
N MET A 197 -10.76 12.12 6.34
CA MET A 197 -11.60 11.97 7.54
C MET A 197 -12.98 12.60 7.37
N LYS A 198 -13.09 13.73 6.66
CA LYS A 198 -14.40 14.34 6.35
C LYS A 198 -15.22 13.47 5.42
N GLU A 199 -14.63 13.00 4.33
CA GLU A 199 -15.28 12.10 3.36
C GLU A 199 -15.77 10.81 4.03
N ILE A 200 -14.97 10.26 4.93
CA ILE A 200 -15.32 9.06 5.71
C ILE A 200 -16.47 9.36 6.67
N ALA A 201 -16.45 10.50 7.36
CA ALA A 201 -17.54 10.90 8.24
C ALA A 201 -18.86 11.07 7.46
N GLU A 202 -18.83 11.69 6.28
CA GLU A 202 -20.00 11.84 5.41
C GLU A 202 -20.61 10.49 5.00
N VAL A 203 -19.76 9.50 4.70
CA VAL A 203 -20.21 8.16 4.32
C VAL A 203 -20.74 7.37 5.51
N PHE A 204 -20.02 7.35 6.63
CA PHE A 204 -20.27 6.42 7.74
C PHE A 204 -21.09 7.02 8.90
N GLU A 205 -21.20 8.35 8.97
CA GLU A 205 -21.92 9.09 10.02
C GLU A 205 -22.95 10.08 9.44
N PRO A 206 -23.86 9.65 8.54
CA PRO A 206 -24.85 10.54 7.97
C PRO A 206 -25.73 11.16 9.05
N ALA A 207 -26.06 12.44 8.90
CA ALA A 207 -26.99 13.14 9.78
C ALA A 207 -28.35 12.40 9.79
N LYS A 208 -28.91 12.23 11.00
CA LYS A 208 -30.27 11.70 11.17
C LYS A 208 -31.32 12.70 10.73
#